data_AF-A0AAE5M2N8-F1
#
_entry.id   AF-A0AAE5M2N8-F1
#
_cell.length_a   1.000
_cell.length_b   1.000
_cell.length_c   1.000
_cell.angle_alpha   90.00
_cell.angle_beta   90.00
_cell.angle_gamma   90.00
#
_symmetry.space_group_name_H-M   'P 1'
#
loop_
_entity.id
_entity.type
_entity.pdbx_description
1 polymer ?
#
loop_
_entity_poly.entity_id
_entity_poly.type
_entity_poly.pdbx_seq_one_letter_code
_entity_poly.pdbx_strand_id
1 'polypeptide(L)'
;MKQLRMILTMILSLLLLAACGTQSQEDKQTSKSSEQKTETKETNAKQDKVTSETKNNNQTNTSKESTENQKEEPQTQKGPLTEQEIKHNVALMILNPNFDQKYITGQEVLEGKYSGRTDDGKIHHFKVNEVHLIQPESEMKLIHAPTDMVYYIFDPRSGPYSVLVGISHEKVIVWGTQTYYADYNQEIENGFMKEYKVADLKKLNIPKSQIQAVESKIMIGNNEQQPIIRLD
;
A
#
# COMPACT_ATOMS: atom_id res chain seq x y z
N MET A 1 44.64 9.36 29.98
CA MET A 1 44.06 10.54 30.67
C MET A 1 44.37 11.78 29.87
N LYS A 2 43.36 12.43 29.29
CA LYS A 2 43.37 13.86 28.91
C LYS A 2 41.91 14.27 28.72
N GLN A 3 41.39 14.91 29.76
CA GLN A 3 40.06 15.50 29.83
C GLN A 3 40.02 16.71 28.90
N LEU A 4 39.10 16.74 27.94
CA LEU A 4 38.79 17.97 27.20
C LEU A 4 37.38 18.42 27.57
N ARG A 5 37.33 19.68 28.01
CA ARG A 5 36.24 20.29 28.75
C ARG A 5 35.05 20.66 27.86
N MET A 6 33.88 20.41 28.43
CA MET A 6 32.54 20.85 28.09
C MET A 6 32.46 22.38 27.90
N ILE A 7 31.84 22.83 26.81
CA ILE A 7 31.22 24.17 26.73
C ILE A 7 29.80 23.99 26.17
N LEU A 8 28.83 24.11 27.06
CA LEU A 8 27.40 24.13 26.82
C LEU A 8 26.99 25.59 26.63
N THR A 9 26.63 26.01 25.42
CA THR A 9 25.97 27.31 25.19
C THR A 9 24.51 27.07 24.85
N MET A 10 23.66 27.15 25.87
CA MET A 10 22.22 27.39 25.70
C MET A 10 22.02 28.83 25.22
N ILE A 11 21.46 29.01 24.02
CA ILE A 11 20.83 30.27 23.62
C ILE A 11 19.35 29.97 23.44
N LEU A 12 18.58 30.37 24.44
CA LEU A 12 17.12 30.39 24.41
C LEU A 12 16.70 31.77 23.88
N SER A 13 16.03 31.81 22.73
CA SER A 13 15.42 33.04 22.19
C SER A 13 13.98 32.73 21.82
N LEU A 14 13.07 33.00 22.76
CA LEU A 14 11.63 33.04 22.53
C LEU A 14 11.30 34.40 21.90
N LEU A 15 11.00 34.41 20.60
CA LEU A 15 10.32 35.51 19.95
C LEU A 15 8.82 35.23 19.98
N LEU A 16 8.10 35.96 20.84
CA LEU A 16 6.64 36.04 20.86
C LEU A 16 6.17 36.80 19.61
N LEU A 17 5.49 36.11 18.69
CA LEU A 17 4.70 36.74 17.64
C LEU A 17 3.29 37.00 18.18
N ALA A 18 3.01 38.26 18.51
CA ALA A 18 1.65 38.75 18.65
C ALA A 18 1.07 38.95 17.23
N ALA A 19 0.16 38.05 16.81
CA ALA A 19 -0.66 38.25 15.64
C ALA A 19 -2.02 38.78 16.09
N CYS A 20 -2.24 40.07 15.88
CA CYS A 20 -3.53 40.72 15.94
C CYS A 20 -4.19 40.57 14.56
N GLY A 21 -5.43 40.11 14.51
CA GLY A 21 -6.27 40.24 13.33
C GLY A 21 -7.21 39.06 13.10
N THR A 22 -8.48 39.22 13.43
CA THR A 22 -9.52 39.40 12.39
C THR A 22 -10.86 39.82 13.00
N GLN A 23 -11.54 40.65 12.22
CA GLN A 23 -12.86 41.23 12.42
C GLN A 23 -13.93 40.29 11.82
N SER A 24 -15.18 40.49 12.26
CA SER A 24 -16.46 39.94 11.74
C SER A 24 -16.93 38.66 12.45
N GLN A 25 -18.20 38.39 12.71
CA GLN A 25 -19.46 39.13 12.76
C GLN A 25 -20.47 38.12 13.36
N GLU A 26 -21.46 38.61 14.10
CA GLU A 26 -22.73 38.01 14.54
C GLU A 26 -23.02 36.52 14.20
N ASP A 27 -23.38 35.70 15.21
CA ASP A 27 -24.80 35.42 15.50
C ASP A 27 -25.05 34.49 16.70
N LYS A 28 -26.09 34.88 17.46
CA LYS A 28 -27.05 34.08 18.25
C LYS A 28 -26.57 33.14 19.37
N GLN A 29 -26.62 33.73 20.56
CA GLN A 29 -26.82 33.11 21.86
C GLN A 29 -28.30 32.66 22.04
N THR A 30 -28.54 31.37 22.20
CA THR A 30 -29.61 30.82 23.07
C THR A 30 -29.31 29.36 23.41
N SER A 31 -28.70 29.13 24.58
CA SER A 31 -28.68 27.83 25.24
C SER A 31 -29.43 27.96 26.56
N LYS A 32 -30.66 27.41 26.61
CA LYS A 32 -31.35 27.10 27.85
C LYS A 32 -31.12 25.63 28.18
N SER A 33 -30.62 25.43 29.39
CA SER A 33 -30.51 24.18 30.13
C SER A 33 -31.88 23.52 30.35
N SER A 34 -31.92 22.18 30.31
CA SER A 34 -32.60 21.40 31.36
C SER A 34 -32.19 19.92 31.29
N GLU A 35 -31.86 19.40 32.46
CA GLU A 35 -31.57 18.01 32.80
C GLU A 35 -32.75 17.03 32.53
N GLN A 36 -32.43 15.74 32.38
CA GLN A 36 -32.83 14.66 33.31
C GLN A 36 -33.11 13.31 32.63
N LYS A 37 -32.19 12.36 32.87
CA LYS A 37 -32.34 10.98 33.37
C LYS A 37 -33.60 10.11 33.09
N THR A 38 -33.28 8.83 32.87
CA THR A 38 -33.89 7.54 33.32
C THR A 38 -34.82 6.71 32.40
N GLU A 39 -34.31 5.49 32.11
CA GLU A 39 -34.90 4.15 32.34
C GLU A 39 -35.90 3.45 31.37
N THR A 40 -35.44 2.29 30.87
CA THR A 40 -36.05 0.94 30.74
C THR A 40 -37.47 0.74 30.19
N LYS A 41 -37.60 -0.20 29.24
CA LYS A 41 -38.26 -1.51 29.48
C LYS A 41 -38.16 -2.49 28.30
N GLU A 42 -37.84 -3.73 28.66
CA GLU A 42 -38.01 -4.96 27.88
C GLU A 42 -39.48 -5.29 27.61
N THR A 43 -39.76 -6.14 26.63
CA THR A 43 -40.73 -7.24 26.83
C THR A 43 -40.43 -8.45 25.93
N ASN A 44 -40.22 -9.59 26.59
CA ASN A 44 -40.23 -10.96 26.08
C ASN A 44 -41.65 -11.42 25.72
N ALA A 45 -41.80 -12.43 24.85
CA ALA A 45 -42.38 -13.74 25.21
C ALA A 45 -42.60 -14.73 24.03
N LYS A 46 -42.01 -15.93 24.21
CA LYS A 46 -42.52 -17.32 24.02
C LYS A 46 -43.02 -17.77 22.63
N GLN A 47 -42.43 -18.76 21.95
CA GLN A 47 -42.21 -20.19 22.23
C GLN A 47 -43.49 -21.04 22.14
N ASP A 48 -43.58 -21.94 21.14
CA ASP A 48 -43.95 -23.33 21.40
C ASP A 48 -43.58 -24.32 20.27
N LYS A 49 -43.38 -25.56 20.72
CA LYS A 49 -42.74 -26.75 20.15
C LYS A 49 -43.81 -27.66 19.48
N VAL A 50 -43.41 -28.58 18.59
CA VAL A 50 -43.73 -30.04 18.60
C VAL A 50 -43.19 -30.76 17.34
N THR A 51 -42.51 -31.86 17.61
CA THR A 51 -41.90 -32.87 16.73
C THR A 51 -42.94 -33.87 16.20
N SER A 52 -42.71 -34.50 15.05
CA SER A 52 -43.18 -35.87 14.74
C SER A 52 -42.39 -36.51 13.60
N GLU A 53 -42.10 -37.80 13.76
CA GLU A 53 -41.23 -38.64 12.94
C GLU A 53 -42.00 -39.47 11.86
N THR A 54 -41.22 -39.96 10.88
CA THR A 54 -41.28 -41.30 10.22
C THR A 54 -41.94 -41.50 8.84
N LYS A 55 -41.13 -42.13 7.96
CA LYS A 55 -41.38 -43.31 7.07
C LYS A 55 -41.49 -43.14 5.53
N ASN A 56 -40.43 -43.62 4.87
CA ASN A 56 -40.27 -44.34 3.58
C ASN A 56 -41.41 -44.35 2.52
N ASN A 57 -41.06 -44.06 1.25
CA ASN A 57 -41.00 -45.08 0.17
C ASN A 57 -40.44 -44.59 -1.20
N ASN A 58 -39.55 -45.41 -1.75
CA ASN A 58 -39.22 -45.79 -3.14
C ASN A 58 -39.49 -44.91 -4.40
N GLN A 59 -38.43 -44.85 -5.22
CA GLN A 59 -38.31 -44.91 -6.70
C GLN A 59 -39.06 -43.88 -7.57
N THR A 60 -38.33 -43.18 -8.45
CA THR A 60 -38.21 -43.51 -9.90
C THR A 60 -37.25 -42.50 -10.59
N ASN A 61 -36.35 -43.00 -11.43
CA ASN A 61 -35.45 -42.24 -12.29
C ASN A 61 -36.21 -41.35 -13.28
N THR A 62 -35.80 -40.09 -13.44
CA THR A 62 -35.81 -39.41 -14.75
C THR A 62 -34.67 -38.39 -14.81
N SER A 63 -33.81 -38.59 -15.80
CA SER A 63 -32.65 -37.77 -16.12
C SER A 63 -33.05 -36.32 -16.39
N LYS A 64 -32.45 -35.39 -15.66
CA LYS A 64 -32.27 -34.00 -16.09
C LYS A 64 -30.80 -33.66 -15.93
N GLU A 65 -30.13 -33.74 -17.07
CA GLU A 65 -28.85 -33.13 -17.38
C GLU A 65 -28.84 -31.70 -16.80
N SER A 66 -28.10 -31.55 -15.71
CA SER A 66 -27.83 -30.26 -15.10
C SER A 66 -26.36 -30.01 -15.39
N THR A 67 -26.09 -29.16 -16.36
CA THR A 67 -24.76 -28.62 -16.63
C THR A 67 -24.31 -27.89 -15.37
N GLU A 68 -23.58 -28.59 -14.51
CA GLU A 68 -22.96 -28.03 -13.33
C GLU A 68 -21.86 -27.11 -13.84
N ASN A 69 -22.16 -25.82 -13.92
CA ASN A 69 -21.18 -24.76 -14.06
C ASN A 69 -20.24 -24.90 -12.86
N GLN A 70 -19.13 -25.60 -13.07
CA GLN A 70 -17.98 -25.54 -12.20
C GLN A 70 -17.54 -24.09 -12.17
N LYS A 71 -17.93 -23.41 -11.09
CA LYS A 71 -17.29 -22.20 -10.64
C LYS A 71 -15.85 -22.62 -10.41
N GLU A 72 -14.96 -22.30 -11.35
CA GLU A 72 -13.52 -22.37 -11.10
C GLU A 72 -13.26 -21.48 -9.89
N GLU A 73 -13.09 -22.11 -8.72
CA GLU A 73 -12.40 -21.46 -7.63
C GLU A 73 -11.05 -21.01 -8.19
N PRO A 74 -10.64 -19.75 -7.95
CA PRO A 74 -9.33 -19.30 -8.39
C PRO A 74 -8.31 -20.23 -7.74
N GLN A 75 -7.63 -21.04 -8.55
CA GLN A 75 -6.54 -21.87 -8.06
C GLN A 75 -5.52 -20.92 -7.45
N THR A 76 -5.44 -20.95 -6.12
CA THR A 76 -4.41 -20.21 -5.38
C THR A 76 -3.09 -20.77 -5.87
N GLN A 77 -2.34 -20.00 -6.66
CA GLN A 77 -1.02 -20.41 -7.11
C GLN A 77 -0.17 -20.68 -5.86
N LYS A 78 0.27 -21.92 -5.69
CA LYS A 78 1.11 -22.35 -4.57
C LYS A 78 2.53 -22.57 -5.09
N GLY A 79 3.49 -21.85 -4.53
CA GLY A 79 4.91 -21.93 -4.88
C GLY A 79 5.64 -20.61 -4.63
N PRO A 80 6.96 -20.54 -4.83
CA PRO A 80 7.66 -19.27 -4.90
C PRO A 80 7.29 -18.52 -6.19
N LEU A 81 7.24 -17.18 -6.11
CA LEU A 81 7.05 -16.33 -7.28
C LEU A 81 8.19 -16.52 -8.29
N THR A 82 7.85 -16.60 -9.57
CA THR A 82 8.85 -16.52 -10.65
C THR A 82 9.28 -15.07 -10.89
N GLU A 83 10.46 -14.86 -11.47
CA GLU A 83 10.91 -13.51 -11.86
C GLU A 83 9.92 -12.80 -12.79
N GLN A 84 9.32 -13.52 -13.73
CA GLN A 84 8.33 -12.95 -14.64
C GLN A 84 7.07 -12.50 -13.89
N GLU A 85 6.59 -13.28 -12.90
CA GLU A 85 5.46 -12.87 -12.07
C GLU A 85 5.79 -11.64 -11.23
N ILE A 86 7.01 -11.55 -10.69
CA ILE A 86 7.46 -10.36 -9.96
C ILE A 86 7.44 -9.13 -10.87
N LYS A 87 8.08 -9.20 -12.04
CA LYS A 87 8.11 -8.10 -13.02
C LYS A 87 6.70 -7.69 -13.44
N HIS A 88 5.85 -8.67 -13.74
CA HIS A 88 4.47 -8.43 -14.15
C HIS A 88 3.66 -7.70 -13.06
N ASN A 89 3.72 -8.19 -11.82
CA ASN A 89 2.99 -7.61 -10.70
C ASN A 89 3.47 -6.19 -10.38
N VAL A 90 4.78 -5.93 -10.45
CA VAL A 90 5.34 -4.58 -10.28
C VAL A 90 4.95 -3.67 -11.43
N ALA A 91 5.02 -4.13 -12.69
CA ALA A 91 4.61 -3.35 -13.86
C ALA A 91 3.14 -2.93 -13.77
N LEU A 92 2.25 -3.86 -13.42
CA LEU A 92 0.84 -3.57 -13.16
C LEU A 92 0.64 -2.52 -12.07
N MET A 93 1.41 -2.60 -10.98
CA MET A 93 1.33 -1.64 -9.87
C MET A 93 1.73 -0.24 -10.31
N ILE A 94 2.88 -0.08 -10.96
CA ILE A 94 3.39 1.25 -11.34
C ILE A 94 2.66 1.86 -12.55
N LEU A 95 2.01 1.04 -13.38
CA LEU A 95 1.11 1.49 -14.45
C LEU A 95 -0.32 1.80 -13.97
N ASN A 96 -0.64 1.54 -12.70
CA ASN A 96 -1.95 1.86 -12.15
C ASN A 96 -2.20 3.38 -12.24
N PRO A 97 -3.29 3.86 -12.86
CA PRO A 97 -3.60 5.28 -12.93
C PRO A 97 -3.73 5.97 -11.57
N ASN A 98 -4.05 5.21 -10.52
CA ASN A 98 -4.14 5.67 -9.14
C ASN A 98 -2.89 5.33 -8.32
N PHE A 99 -1.76 5.05 -8.99
CA PHE A 99 -0.49 4.85 -8.31
C PHE A 99 -0.03 6.14 -7.61
N ASP A 100 0.57 5.99 -6.42
CA ASP A 100 1.03 7.12 -5.60
C ASP A 100 2.14 7.88 -6.34
N GLN A 101 1.82 9.09 -6.79
CA GLN A 101 2.66 9.94 -7.66
C GLN A 101 3.93 10.45 -6.96
N LYS A 102 4.12 10.17 -5.67
CA LYS A 102 5.40 10.42 -5.00
C LYS A 102 6.47 9.38 -5.36
N TYR A 103 6.10 8.27 -6.00
CA TYR A 103 7.00 7.24 -6.52
C TYR A 103 7.07 7.29 -8.05
N ILE A 104 8.11 6.68 -8.61
CA ILE A 104 8.29 6.60 -10.07
C ILE A 104 7.17 5.72 -10.67
N THR A 105 6.43 6.30 -11.62
CA THR A 105 5.33 5.64 -12.31
C THR A 105 5.81 4.84 -13.53
N GLY A 106 4.98 3.91 -14.00
CA GLY A 106 5.25 3.17 -15.24
C GLY A 106 5.29 4.08 -16.47
N GLN A 107 4.53 5.19 -16.46
CA GLN A 107 4.56 6.17 -17.55
C GLN A 107 5.91 6.89 -17.61
N GLU A 108 6.46 7.32 -16.48
CA GLU A 108 7.80 7.92 -16.40
C GLU A 108 8.90 6.96 -16.88
N VAL A 109 8.80 5.68 -16.53
CA VAL A 109 9.71 4.63 -17.01
C VAL A 109 9.67 4.45 -18.54
N LEU A 110 8.48 4.58 -19.13
CA LEU A 110 8.31 4.53 -20.58
C LEU A 110 8.85 5.79 -21.26
N GLU A 111 8.64 6.96 -20.66
CA GLU A 111 9.14 8.25 -21.17
C GLU A 111 10.66 8.42 -21.02
N GLY A 112 11.29 7.61 -20.17
CA GLY A 112 12.72 7.66 -19.96
C GLY A 112 13.18 8.70 -18.94
N LYS A 113 12.23 9.31 -18.22
CA LYS A 113 12.49 10.41 -17.27
C LYS A 113 11.47 10.43 -16.14
N TYR A 114 11.88 10.88 -14.97
CA TYR A 114 11.02 11.02 -13.80
C TYR A 114 11.31 12.30 -13.03
N SER A 115 10.33 12.73 -12.23
CA SER A 115 10.51 13.86 -11.30
C SER A 115 10.84 13.35 -9.91
N GLY A 116 11.87 13.90 -9.29
CA GLY A 116 12.31 13.48 -7.95
C GLY A 116 12.60 14.67 -7.04
N ARG A 117 12.32 14.51 -5.75
CA ARG A 117 12.72 15.47 -4.71
C ARG A 117 14.10 15.13 -4.19
N THR A 118 15.03 16.06 -4.29
CA THR A 118 16.39 15.90 -3.71
C THR A 118 16.50 16.47 -2.31
N ASP A 119 17.65 16.26 -1.68
CA ASP A 119 17.96 16.71 -0.32
C ASP A 119 17.92 18.24 -0.16
N ASP A 120 18.05 19.00 -1.25
CA ASP A 120 17.84 20.47 -1.28
C ASP A 120 16.35 20.88 -1.17
N GLY A 121 15.45 19.90 -1.11
CA GLY A 121 14.01 20.07 -1.00
C GLY A 121 13.30 20.45 -2.30
N LYS A 122 14.02 20.60 -3.41
CA LYS A 122 13.48 20.96 -4.74
C LYS A 122 13.15 19.72 -5.57
N ILE A 123 12.30 19.92 -6.58
CA ILE A 123 12.01 18.93 -7.60
C ILE A 123 12.95 19.15 -8.78
N HIS A 124 13.61 18.08 -9.21
CA HIS A 124 14.43 18.04 -10.42
C HIS A 124 14.00 16.87 -11.31
N HIS A 125 14.43 16.91 -12.56
CA HIS A 125 14.16 15.86 -13.54
C HIS A 125 15.37 14.98 -13.75
N PHE A 126 15.14 13.67 -13.80
CA PHE A 126 16.18 12.66 -13.90
C PHE A 126 15.87 11.70 -15.04
N LYS A 127 16.92 11.13 -15.60
CA LYS A 127 16.81 10.03 -16.57
C LYS A 127 16.48 8.72 -15.84
N VAL A 128 15.57 7.93 -16.40
CA VAL A 128 15.32 6.54 -15.98
C VAL A 128 15.16 5.67 -17.21
N ASN A 129 16.12 4.78 -17.47
CA ASN A 129 15.98 3.83 -18.59
C ASN A 129 15.29 2.55 -18.17
N GLU A 130 15.58 2.12 -16.94
CA GLU A 130 15.22 0.85 -16.32
C GLU A 130 15.00 1.10 -14.83
N VAL A 131 14.24 0.22 -14.19
CA VAL A 131 14.10 0.18 -12.72
C VAL A 131 14.65 -1.14 -12.21
N HIS A 132 15.40 -1.10 -11.12
CA HIS A 132 15.99 -2.27 -10.50
C HIS A 132 15.20 -2.66 -9.26
N LEU A 133 14.96 -3.96 -9.12
CA LEU A 133 14.48 -4.61 -7.91
C LEU A 133 15.68 -5.26 -7.23
N ILE A 134 16.25 -4.54 -6.27
CA ILE A 134 17.49 -4.87 -5.57
C ILE A 134 17.16 -5.62 -4.28
N GLN A 135 17.85 -6.72 -4.00
CA GLN A 135 17.63 -7.43 -2.74
C GLN A 135 18.18 -6.60 -1.56
N PRO A 136 17.41 -6.39 -0.49
CA PRO A 136 17.90 -5.65 0.68
C PRO A 136 19.11 -6.36 1.29
N GLU A 137 20.18 -5.62 1.59
CA GLU A 137 21.39 -6.16 2.25
C GLU A 137 21.11 -6.64 3.68
N SER A 138 20.15 -6.00 4.33
CA SER A 138 19.70 -6.34 5.68
C SER A 138 18.31 -6.96 5.63
N GLU A 139 18.05 -7.88 6.54
CA GLU A 139 16.74 -8.51 6.70
C GLU A 139 15.67 -7.45 7.00
N MET A 140 14.71 -7.31 6.10
CA MET A 140 13.50 -6.51 6.31
C MET A 140 12.59 -7.22 7.31
N LYS A 141 12.22 -6.54 8.39
CA LYS A 141 11.32 -7.05 9.42
C LYS A 141 10.02 -6.28 9.43
N LEU A 142 9.09 -6.71 8.58
CA LEU A 142 7.71 -6.24 8.59
C LEU A 142 6.84 -7.23 9.38
N ILE A 143 6.53 -6.90 10.62
CA ILE A 143 5.62 -7.72 11.42
C ILE A 143 4.20 -7.61 10.86
N HIS A 144 3.43 -8.69 10.98
CA HIS A 144 2.06 -8.81 10.45
C HIS A 144 1.92 -8.73 8.91
N ALA A 145 3.02 -8.71 8.16
CA ALA A 145 2.96 -8.82 6.71
C ALA A 145 2.60 -10.25 6.26
N PRO A 146 2.06 -10.43 5.03
CA PRO A 146 1.87 -11.76 4.45
C PRO A 146 3.17 -12.56 4.42
N THR A 147 3.11 -13.82 4.82
CA THR A 147 4.28 -14.69 4.99
C THR A 147 4.97 -15.08 3.68
N ASP A 148 4.27 -14.93 2.56
CA ASP A 148 4.76 -15.26 1.21
C ASP A 148 5.26 -14.03 0.43
N MET A 149 5.33 -12.85 1.06
CA MET A 149 5.90 -11.67 0.41
C MET A 149 7.42 -11.77 0.27
N VAL A 150 7.90 -11.49 -0.93
CA VAL A 150 9.30 -11.17 -1.21
C VAL A 150 9.47 -9.66 -1.30
N TYR A 151 10.61 -9.13 -0.83
CA TYR A 151 10.85 -7.70 -0.76
C TYR A 151 12.09 -7.29 -1.56
N TYR A 152 11.96 -6.16 -2.25
CA TYR A 152 13.04 -5.53 -2.99
C TYR A 152 13.08 -4.03 -2.70
N ILE A 153 14.27 -3.44 -2.77
CA ILE A 153 14.43 -2.01 -2.95
C ILE A 153 14.17 -1.69 -4.42
N PHE A 154 13.29 -0.74 -4.67
CA PHE A 154 12.97 -0.20 -5.98
C PHE A 154 13.88 1.00 -6.25
N ASP A 155 14.70 0.89 -7.31
CA ASP A 155 15.68 1.90 -7.71
C ASP A 155 15.46 2.30 -9.18
N PRO A 156 15.58 3.58 -9.57
CA PRO A 156 15.92 4.72 -8.71
C PRO A 156 14.79 5.15 -7.78
N ARG A 157 15.14 5.98 -6.78
CA ARG A 157 14.19 6.63 -5.86
C ARG A 157 13.84 8.05 -6.30
N SER A 158 12.60 8.45 -6.04
CA SER A 158 12.05 9.79 -6.32
C SER A 158 12.09 10.75 -5.12
N GLY A 159 12.71 10.35 -3.99
CA GLY A 159 12.75 11.15 -2.78
C GLY A 159 13.90 10.80 -1.83
N PRO A 160 14.02 11.50 -0.69
CA PRO A 160 15.04 11.26 0.34
C PRO A 160 14.68 10.07 1.26
N TYR A 161 14.27 8.97 0.66
CA TYR A 161 13.87 7.72 1.32
C TYR A 161 14.13 6.53 0.40
N SER A 162 14.37 5.35 0.97
CA SER A 162 14.36 4.12 0.17
C SER A 162 12.92 3.79 -0.24
N VAL A 163 12.73 3.25 -1.43
CA VAL A 163 11.43 2.72 -1.85
C VAL A 163 11.51 1.21 -1.76
N LEU A 164 10.66 0.61 -0.93
CA LEU A 164 10.50 -0.82 -0.83
C LEU A 164 9.28 -1.25 -1.64
N VAL A 165 9.41 -2.35 -2.39
CA VAL A 165 8.29 -3.08 -2.96
C VAL A 165 8.22 -4.47 -2.37
N GLY A 166 7.04 -4.88 -1.94
CA GLY A 166 6.75 -6.24 -1.48
C GLY A 166 5.79 -6.90 -2.44
N ILE A 167 6.06 -8.15 -2.82
CA ILE A 167 5.32 -8.87 -3.85
C ILE A 167 4.95 -10.24 -3.33
N SER A 168 3.67 -10.59 -3.43
CA SER A 168 3.15 -11.96 -3.29
C SER A 168 2.30 -12.31 -4.53
N HIS A 169 1.69 -13.49 -4.53
CA HIS A 169 0.75 -13.88 -5.60
C HIS A 169 -0.51 -13.00 -5.59
N GLU A 170 -0.92 -12.53 -4.41
CA GLU A 170 -2.20 -11.83 -4.23
C GLU A 170 -2.04 -10.32 -4.10
N LYS A 171 -0.89 -9.85 -3.61
CA LYS A 171 -0.69 -8.46 -3.21
C LYS A 171 0.64 -7.91 -3.68
N VAL A 172 0.64 -6.61 -3.98
CA VAL A 172 1.85 -5.81 -4.18
C VAL A 172 1.76 -4.59 -3.28
N ILE A 173 2.85 -4.27 -2.58
CA ILE A 173 2.95 -3.06 -1.78
C ILE A 173 4.07 -2.16 -2.27
N VAL A 174 3.93 -0.86 -2.01
CA VAL A 174 5.00 0.13 -2.14
C VAL A 174 5.09 0.96 -0.86
N TRP A 175 6.30 1.20 -0.38
CA TRP A 175 6.55 1.92 0.87
C TRP A 175 7.84 2.72 0.81
N GLY A 176 7.74 4.03 1.03
CA GLY A 176 8.89 4.91 1.22
C GLY A 176 9.32 4.88 2.69
N THR A 177 10.55 4.43 2.95
CA THR A 177 11.03 4.21 4.32
C THR A 177 12.49 4.62 4.53
N GLN A 178 12.81 4.88 5.79
CA GLN A 178 14.17 5.07 6.31
C GLN A 178 14.54 4.00 7.36
N THR A 179 13.66 3.02 7.59
CA THR A 179 13.82 1.94 8.57
C THR A 179 13.63 0.56 7.91
N TYR A 180 14.33 -0.44 8.44
CA TYR A 180 14.18 -1.85 8.05
C TYR A 180 13.20 -2.63 8.95
N TYR A 181 12.58 -1.95 9.92
CA TYR A 181 11.61 -2.52 10.86
C TYR A 181 10.36 -1.66 10.96
N ALA A 182 9.17 -2.27 10.78
CA ALA A 182 7.87 -1.63 10.98
C ALA A 182 6.73 -2.66 11.14
N ASP A 183 5.56 -2.19 11.56
CA ASP A 183 4.31 -2.95 11.55
C ASP A 183 3.55 -2.72 10.24
N TYR A 184 3.31 -3.80 9.49
CA TYR A 184 2.68 -3.75 8.17
C TYR A 184 1.31 -3.09 8.19
N ASN A 185 0.46 -3.43 9.16
CA ASN A 185 -0.90 -2.90 9.23
C ASN A 185 -0.87 -1.42 9.63
N GLN A 186 -0.01 -1.06 10.57
CA GLN A 186 0.13 0.32 11.02
C GLN A 186 0.63 1.25 9.89
N GLU A 187 1.58 0.80 9.07
CA GLU A 187 2.08 1.59 7.93
C GLU A 187 1.02 1.81 6.85
N ILE A 188 0.11 0.84 6.66
CA ILE A 188 -1.06 0.98 5.76
C ILE A 188 -2.07 1.97 6.36
N GLU A 189 -2.42 1.80 7.64
CA GLU A 189 -3.39 2.67 8.34
C GLU A 189 -2.93 4.13 8.38
N ASN A 190 -1.63 4.36 8.60
CA ASN A 190 -1.02 5.69 8.57
C ASN A 190 -0.88 6.27 7.16
N GLY A 191 -1.11 5.45 6.11
CA GLY A 191 -1.01 5.86 4.71
C GLY A 191 0.41 6.00 4.17
N PHE A 192 1.43 5.52 4.90
CA PHE A 192 2.82 5.51 4.43
C PHE A 192 3.05 4.38 3.42
N MET A 193 2.44 3.22 3.65
CA MET A 193 2.45 2.07 2.74
C MET A 193 1.14 2.01 1.95
N LYS A 194 1.24 1.65 0.66
CA LYS A 194 0.09 1.37 -0.19
C LYS A 194 0.08 -0.10 -0.56
N GLU A 195 -1.07 -0.75 -0.37
CA GLU A 195 -1.33 -2.12 -0.78
C GLU A 195 -2.27 -2.15 -1.98
N TYR A 196 -1.92 -2.99 -2.97
CA TYR A 196 -2.71 -3.26 -4.14
C TYR A 196 -2.97 -4.76 -4.25
N LYS A 197 -4.21 -5.14 -4.51
CA LYS A 197 -4.55 -6.52 -4.88
C LYS A 197 -4.19 -6.75 -6.35
N VAL A 198 -3.40 -7.78 -6.63
CA VAL A 198 -3.01 -8.15 -8.00
C VAL A 198 -4.23 -8.38 -8.88
N ALA A 199 -5.27 -9.02 -8.34
CA ALA A 199 -6.53 -9.26 -9.04
C ALA A 199 -7.25 -7.97 -9.47
N ASP A 200 -7.11 -6.87 -8.72
CA ASP A 200 -7.74 -5.60 -9.06
C ASP A 200 -6.89 -4.82 -10.08
N LEU A 201 -5.56 -4.89 -9.96
CA LEU A 201 -4.65 -4.33 -10.96
C LEU A 201 -4.88 -4.95 -12.35
N LYS A 202 -5.11 -6.26 -12.42
CA LYS A 202 -5.43 -6.98 -13.68
C LYS A 202 -6.72 -6.49 -14.35
N LYS A 203 -7.64 -5.86 -13.62
CA LYS A 203 -8.91 -5.32 -14.15
C LYS A 203 -8.79 -3.91 -14.71
N LEU A 204 -7.64 -3.25 -14.58
CA LEU A 204 -7.43 -1.87 -15.02
C LEU A 204 -7.38 -1.71 -16.56
N ASN A 205 -7.51 -2.80 -17.32
CA ASN A 205 -7.49 -2.81 -18.79
C ASN A 205 -6.27 -2.09 -19.40
N ILE A 206 -5.13 -2.12 -18.69
CA ILE A 206 -3.88 -1.58 -19.18
C ILE A 206 -3.47 -2.38 -20.43
N PRO A 207 -3.13 -1.72 -21.56
CA PRO A 207 -2.75 -2.43 -22.77
C PRO A 207 -1.61 -3.42 -22.54
N LYS A 208 -1.76 -4.65 -23.03
CA LYS A 208 -0.74 -5.70 -22.88
C LYS A 208 0.64 -5.25 -23.36
N SER A 209 0.70 -4.50 -24.46
CA SER A 209 1.95 -3.94 -24.99
C SER A 209 2.62 -2.95 -24.03
N GLN A 210 1.83 -2.15 -23.31
CA GLN A 210 2.34 -1.20 -22.33
C GLN A 210 2.89 -1.92 -21.09
N ILE A 211 2.17 -2.95 -20.62
CA ILE A 211 2.64 -3.81 -19.52
C ILE A 211 3.98 -4.44 -19.91
N GLN A 212 4.06 -5.07 -21.09
CA GLN A 212 5.28 -5.71 -21.57
C GLN A 212 6.44 -4.73 -21.77
N ALA A 213 6.15 -3.51 -22.24
CA ALA A 213 7.17 -2.48 -22.38
C ALA A 213 7.76 -2.07 -21.03
N VAL A 214 6.94 -1.93 -19.98
CA VAL A 214 7.42 -1.66 -18.62
C VAL A 214 8.14 -2.88 -18.03
N GLU A 215 7.60 -4.09 -18.17
CA GLU A 215 8.25 -5.33 -17.70
C GLU A 215 9.67 -5.48 -18.26
N SER A 216 9.88 -5.15 -19.54
CA SER A 216 11.19 -5.23 -20.20
C SER A 216 12.22 -4.27 -19.61
N LYS A 217 11.77 -3.25 -18.87
CA LYS A 217 12.60 -2.24 -18.19
C LYS A 217 12.76 -2.53 -16.70
N ILE A 218 12.14 -3.59 -16.17
CA ILE A 218 12.33 -4.02 -14.77
C ILE A 218 13.44 -5.07 -14.73
N MET A 219 14.49 -4.78 -13.97
CA MET A 219 15.62 -5.68 -13.76
C MET A 219 15.58 -6.25 -12.35
N ILE A 220 15.78 -7.56 -12.23
CA ILE A 220 15.92 -8.26 -10.95
C ILE A 220 17.34 -8.79 -10.90
N GLY A 221 18.01 -8.68 -9.76
CA GLY A 221 19.37 -9.22 -9.62
C GLY A 221 20.41 -8.33 -10.30
N ASN A 222 20.65 -7.17 -9.70
CA ASN A 222 21.86 -6.37 -9.87
C ASN A 222 21.93 -5.48 -8.62
N ASN A 223 22.82 -5.79 -7.68
CA ASN A 223 22.83 -5.12 -6.37
C ASN A 223 23.45 -3.71 -6.41
N GLU A 224 23.75 -3.20 -7.60
CA GLU A 224 24.27 -1.86 -7.80
C GLU A 224 23.11 -0.89 -8.06
N GLN A 225 23.11 0.20 -7.29
CA GLN A 225 22.23 1.34 -7.54
C GLN A 225 22.59 1.99 -8.86
N GLN A 226 21.56 2.43 -9.60
CA GLN A 226 21.78 3.13 -10.85
C GLN A 226 22.40 4.52 -10.59
N PRO A 227 23.31 4.99 -11.46
CA PRO A 227 23.79 6.36 -11.38
C PRO A 227 22.64 7.33 -11.63
N ILE A 228 22.47 8.29 -10.73
CA ILE A 228 21.46 9.34 -10.89
C ILE A 228 21.96 10.34 -11.94
N ILE A 229 21.25 10.44 -13.06
CA ILE A 229 21.55 11.37 -14.15
C ILE A 229 20.49 12.48 -14.16
N ARG A 230 20.87 13.68 -13.73
CA ARG A 230 20.02 14.87 -13.74
C ARG A 230 19.95 15.50 -15.15
N LEU A 231 18.77 16.00 -15.53
CA LEU A 231 18.48 16.53 -16.87
C LEU A 231 18.38 18.06 -16.95
N ASP A 232 18.26 18.74 -15.80
CA ASP A 232 18.07 20.20 -15.69
C ASP A 232 19.17 20.89 -14.87
#